data_AF-A0A2E8MBZ5-F1
#
_entry.id   AF-A0A2E8MBZ5-F1
#
_cell.length_a   1.000
_cell.length_b   1.000
_cell.length_c   1.000
_cell.angle_alpha   90.00
_cell.angle_beta   90.00
_cell.angle_gamma   90.00
#
_symmetry.space_group_name_H-M   'P 1'
#
loop_
_entity.id
_entity.type
_entity.pdbx_description
1 polymer ?
#
loop_
_entity_poly.entity_id
_entity_poly.type
_entity_poly.pdbx_seq_one_letter_code
_entity_poly.pdbx_strand_id
1 'polypeptide(L)'
;EAAFGNDFGASSGLNSHFPSFLSGTAGFIGFQLKLDDATLVNGWIEVTLQDDDTPGVIHQWAFEDSGASIRVGQIPEPSQTVLSLFGLTLLALRRRK
;
A
#
# COMPACT_ATOMS: atom_id res chain seq x y z
N GLU A 1 25.87 27.59 -3.84
CA GLU A 1 24.79 27.27 -2.88
C GLU A 1 24.23 25.90 -3.21
N ALA A 2 24.22 24.98 -2.24
CA ALA A 2 23.45 23.75 -2.37
C ALA A 2 22.00 24.08 -2.00
N ALA A 3 21.05 23.84 -2.91
CA ALA A 3 19.63 23.94 -2.58
C ALA A 3 19.30 22.82 -1.59
N PHE A 4 18.96 23.19 -0.35
CA PHE A 4 18.32 22.26 0.57
C PHE A 4 16.94 21.98 0.01
N GLY A 5 16.67 20.74 -0.38
CA GLY A 5 15.35 20.32 -0.82
C GLY A 5 14.34 20.48 0.32
N ASN A 6 13.09 20.75 -0.04
CA ASN A 6 11.97 20.93 0.90
C ASN A 6 11.46 19.58 1.43
N ASP A 7 12.34 18.59 1.49
CA ASP A 7 12.02 17.18 1.61
C ASP A 7 12.62 16.59 2.89
N PHE A 8 11.88 15.69 3.54
CA PHE A 8 12.22 15.19 4.87
C PHE A 8 12.07 13.67 4.96
N GLY A 9 12.58 13.08 6.05
CA GLY A 9 12.41 11.64 6.32
C GLY A 9 13.32 10.69 5.52
N ALA A 10 14.20 11.21 4.65
CA ALA A 10 15.18 10.40 3.95
C ALA A 10 16.37 10.01 4.84
N SER A 11 16.90 8.81 4.63
CA SER A 11 18.20 8.40 5.16
C SER A 11 19.31 8.79 4.17
N SER A 12 20.32 9.55 4.61
CA SER A 12 21.48 9.89 3.76
C SER A 12 22.51 8.76 3.71
N GLY A 13 22.99 8.38 2.52
CA GLY A 13 24.07 7.41 2.32
C GLY A 13 23.87 6.49 1.10
N LEU A 14 24.88 5.68 0.76
CA LEU A 14 24.83 4.71 -0.37
C LEU A 14 23.74 3.63 -0.20
N ASN A 15 23.24 3.44 1.02
CA ASN A 15 22.17 2.51 1.38
C ASN A 15 20.91 3.28 1.81
N SER A 16 20.50 4.29 1.02
CA SER A 16 19.28 5.04 1.31
C SER A 16 18.06 4.15 1.07
N HIS A 17 17.38 3.78 2.14
CA HIS A 17 16.19 2.91 2.09
C HIS A 17 14.88 3.67 2.28
N PHE A 18 14.95 4.94 2.65
CA PHE A 18 13.79 5.80 2.87
C PHE A 18 13.76 6.92 1.83
N PRO A 19 12.75 6.95 0.93
CA PRO A 19 12.55 8.08 0.04
C PRO A 19 12.20 9.32 0.87
N SER A 20 12.58 10.50 0.38
CA SER A 20 12.17 11.75 1.01
C SER A 20 10.69 12.02 0.76
N PHE A 21 10.02 12.62 1.74
CA PHE A 21 8.65 13.09 1.66
C PHE A 21 8.64 14.58 1.39
N LEU A 22 7.78 15.01 0.48
CA LEU A 22 7.43 16.41 0.33
C LEU A 22 6.25 16.73 1.25
N SER A 23 6.37 17.80 2.04
CA SER A 23 5.30 18.25 2.94
C SER A 23 3.98 18.41 2.18
N GLY A 24 2.89 17.87 2.72
CA GLY A 24 1.55 17.95 2.16
C GLY A 24 1.28 17.03 0.97
N THR A 25 2.26 16.22 0.56
CA THR A 25 2.14 15.34 -0.61
C THR A 25 1.99 13.89 -0.18
N ALA A 26 1.14 13.14 -0.88
CA ALA A 26 1.01 11.70 -0.67
C ALA A 26 2.30 10.97 -1.09
N GLY A 27 2.78 10.08 -0.22
CA GLY A 27 3.90 9.19 -0.47
C GLY A 27 3.63 7.80 0.07
N PHE A 28 4.51 6.86 -0.23
CA PHE A 28 4.33 5.44 0.13
C PHE A 28 5.41 4.95 1.08
N ILE A 29 5.01 4.21 2.10
CA ILE A 29 5.88 3.49 3.03
C ILE A 29 5.70 1.99 2.82
N GLY A 30 6.79 1.28 2.52
CA GLY A 30 6.81 -0.18 2.51
C GLY A 30 7.04 -0.73 3.92
N PHE A 31 6.42 -1.86 4.25
CA PHE A 31 6.62 -2.55 5.51
C PHE A 31 6.62 -4.07 5.32
N GLN A 32 7.12 -4.79 6.33
CA GLN A 32 7.00 -6.24 6.43
C GLN A 32 6.41 -6.60 7.79
N LEU A 33 5.42 -7.48 7.81
CA LEU A 33 4.80 -8.02 9.03
C LEU A 33 5.10 -9.50 9.14
N LYS A 34 5.11 -9.99 10.39
CA LYS A 34 5.07 -11.41 10.69
C LYS A 34 3.66 -11.75 11.17
N LEU A 35 2.98 -12.65 10.46
CA LEU A 35 1.67 -13.17 10.83
C LEU A 35 1.77 -14.19 11.99
N ASP A 36 0.64 -14.54 12.59
CA ASP A 36 0.57 -15.46 13.74
C ASP A 36 1.15 -16.85 13.43
N ASP A 37 1.03 -17.29 12.17
CA ASP A 37 1.59 -18.54 11.65
C ASP A 37 3.10 -18.45 11.31
N ALA A 38 3.74 -17.34 11.69
CA ALA A 38 5.12 -16.98 11.39
C ALA A 38 5.43 -16.65 9.92
N THR A 39 4.43 -16.53 9.04
CA THR A 39 4.60 -16.10 7.66
C THR A 39 5.02 -14.62 7.60
N LEU A 40 6.06 -14.32 6.81
CA LEU A 40 6.47 -12.94 6.53
C LEU A 40 5.70 -12.41 5.32
N VAL A 41 5.02 -11.29 5.50
CA VAL A 41 4.18 -10.66 4.47
C VAL A 41 4.63 -9.23 4.23
N ASN A 42 4.61 -8.81 2.96
CA ASN A 42 5.01 -7.47 2.56
C ASN A 42 3.77 -6.62 2.32
N GLY A 43 3.85 -5.34 2.65
CA GLY A 43 2.76 -4.39 2.46
C GLY A 43 3.24 -2.97 2.21
N TRP A 44 2.28 -2.11 1.93
CA TRP A 44 2.50 -0.68 1.70
C TRP A 44 1.41 0.15 2.37
N ILE A 45 1.75 1.38 2.75
CA ILE A 45 0.84 2.40 3.28
C ILE A 45 1.02 3.67 2.47
N GLU A 46 -0.07 4.27 2.01
CA GLU A 46 -0.07 5.63 1.48
C GLU A 46 -0.34 6.63 2.60
N VAL A 47 0.57 7.59 2.74
CA VAL A 47 0.52 8.61 3.80
C VAL A 47 0.76 10.00 3.25
N THR A 48 0.13 10.99 3.86
CA THR A 48 0.55 12.40 3.75
C THR A 48 1.14 12.82 5.08
N LEU A 49 2.36 13.35 5.02
CA LEU A 49 3.11 13.82 6.18
C LEU A 49 3.38 15.32 6.03
N GLN A 50 3.43 16.02 7.16
CA GLN A 50 3.72 17.44 7.26
C GLN A 50 5.03 17.65 8.03
N ASP A 51 5.72 18.75 7.77
CA ASP A 51 6.94 19.19 8.44
C ASP A 51 6.69 20.22 9.56
N ASP A 52 5.46 20.30 10.07
CA ASP A 52 4.97 21.33 11.01
C ASP A 52 4.31 20.76 12.29
N ASP A 53 4.71 19.56 12.71
CA ASP A 53 4.12 18.78 13.82
C ASP A 53 2.63 18.41 13.65
N THR A 54 2.01 18.73 12.52
CA THR A 54 0.66 18.27 12.22
C THR A 54 0.65 16.75 12.06
N PRO A 55 -0.28 16.03 12.72
CA PRO A 55 -0.40 14.59 12.55
C PRO A 55 -0.59 14.19 11.08
N GLY A 56 0.17 13.19 10.63
CA GLY A 56 0.05 12.64 9.30
C GLY A 56 -1.28 11.92 9.07
N VAL A 57 -1.69 11.81 7.81
CA VAL A 57 -2.91 11.12 7.37
C VAL A 57 -2.54 9.82 6.67
N ILE A 58 -3.17 8.72 7.09
CA ILE A 58 -3.13 7.45 6.36
C ILE A 58 -4.33 7.42 5.41
N HIS A 59 -4.07 7.26 4.10
CA HIS A 59 -5.13 7.21 3.09
C HIS A 59 -5.62 5.80 2.86
N GLN A 60 -4.68 4.88 2.66
CA GLN A 60 -4.95 3.48 2.36
C GLN A 60 -3.70 2.64 2.59
N TRP A 61 -3.91 1.33 2.71
CA TRP A 61 -2.85 0.36 2.87
C TRP A 61 -3.29 -1.00 2.33
N ALA A 62 -2.33 -1.81 1.95
CA ALA A 62 -2.56 -3.20 1.57
C ALA A 62 -1.34 -4.06 1.92
N PHE A 63 -1.57 -5.36 2.06
CA PHE A 63 -0.53 -6.37 2.20
C PHE A 63 -0.91 -7.63 1.43
N GLU A 64 0.09 -8.44 1.11
CA GLU A 64 -0.05 -9.71 0.41
C GLU A 64 0.12 -10.87 1.39
N ASP A 65 -0.93 -11.66 1.61
CA ASP A 65 -0.98 -12.68 2.65
C ASP A 65 -0.31 -14.01 2.27
N SER A 66 -0.02 -14.23 0.98
CA SER A 66 0.70 -15.42 0.50
C SER A 66 2.22 -15.37 0.72
N GLY A 67 2.76 -14.23 1.16
CA GLY A 67 4.20 -13.97 1.26
C GLY A 67 4.87 -13.56 -0.06
N ALA A 68 4.09 -13.42 -1.15
CA ALA A 68 4.58 -12.88 -2.40
C ALA A 68 4.90 -11.37 -2.31
N SER A 69 5.59 -10.85 -3.32
CA SER A 69 5.83 -9.42 -3.45
C SER A 69 4.55 -8.69 -3.89
N ILE A 70 4.28 -7.53 -3.28
CA ILE A 70 3.17 -6.64 -3.64
C ILE A 70 3.70 -5.38 -4.34
N ARG A 71 2.97 -4.89 -5.35
CA ARG A 71 3.28 -3.61 -5.98
C ARG A 71 2.68 -2.47 -5.17
N VAL A 72 3.49 -1.45 -4.88
CA VAL A 72 3.06 -0.24 -4.16
C VAL A 72 1.91 0.46 -4.89
N GLY A 73 0.90 0.89 -4.13
CA GLY A 73 -0.30 1.58 -4.63
C GLY A 73 -1.30 0.67 -5.34
N GLN A 74 -1.02 -0.64 -5.42
CA GLN A 74 -1.96 -1.61 -5.96
C GLN A 74 -2.74 -2.26 -4.80
N ILE A 75 -4.05 -2.11 -4.81
CA ILE A 75 -4.95 -2.90 -3.97
C ILE A 75 -5.08 -4.26 -4.67
N PRO A 76 -4.74 -5.38 -4.02
CA PRO A 76 -4.99 -6.70 -4.59
C PRO A 76 -6.47 -6.80 -4.95
N GLU A 77 -6.77 -6.94 -6.24
CA GLU A 77 -8.16 -7.03 -6.68
C GLU A 77 -8.76 -8.31 -6.10
N PRO A 78 -9.88 -8.25 -5.35
CA PRO A 78 -10.60 -9.45 -4.98
C PRO A 78 -10.98 -10.14 -6.29
N SER A 79 -10.64 -11.43 -6.42
CA SER A 79 -10.66 -12.17 -7.70
C SER A 79 -11.92 -11.85 -8.52
N GLN A 80 -11.84 -10.86 -9.43
CA GLN A 80 -13.03 -10.33 -10.10
C GLN A 80 -13.71 -11.41 -10.93
N THR A 81 -12.92 -12.38 -11.39
CA THR A 81 -13.37 -13.61 -12.03
C THR A 81 -14.34 -14.39 -11.15
N VAL A 82 -14.06 -14.55 -9.86
CA VAL A 82 -14.92 -15.28 -8.92
C VAL A 82 -16.24 -14.54 -8.72
N LEU A 83 -16.21 -13.22 -8.49
CA LEU A 83 -17.41 -12.40 -8.36
C LEU A 83 -18.25 -12.42 -9.64
N SER A 84 -17.61 -12.33 -10.81
CA SER A 84 -18.29 -12.40 -12.11
C SER A 84 -18.92 -13.76 -12.33
N LEU A 85 -18.21 -14.85 -12.00
CA LEU A 85 -18.74 -16.21 -12.11
C LEU A 85 -19.93 -16.42 -11.18
N PHE A 86 -19.85 -15.95 -9.93
CA PHE A 86 -20.97 -15.97 -8.98
C PHE A 86 -22.16 -15.17 -9.50
N GLY A 87 -21.94 -13.95 -10.00
CA GLY A 87 -22.99 -13.11 -10.58
C GLY A 87 -23.70 -13.77 -11.76
N LEU A 88 -22.94 -14.35 -12.69
CA LEU A 88 -23.48 -15.09 -13.83
C LEU A 88 -24.24 -16.35 -13.39
N THR A 89 -23.72 -17.08 -12.41
CA THR A 89 -24.35 -18.30 -11.88
C THR A 89 -25.69 -17.96 -11.21
N LEU A 90 -25.73 -16.90 -10.39
CA LEU A 90 -26.95 -16.42 -9.74
C LEU A 90 -27.99 -15.93 -10.77
N LEU A 91 -27.55 -15.20 -11.80
CA LEU A 91 -28.42 -14.77 -12.90
C LEU A 91 -29.00 -15.96 -13.68
N ALA A 92 -28.18 -16.98 -13.96
CA ALA A 92 -28.62 -18.19 -14.65
C ALA A 92 -29.63 -19.00 -13.80
N LEU A 93 -29.40 -19.11 -12.49
CA LEU A 93 -30.33 -19.74 -11.55
C LEU A 93 -31.66 -18.99 -11.44
N ARG A 94 -31.63 -17.65 -11.45
CA ARG A 94 -32.85 -16.82 -11.44
C ARG A 94 -33.69 -16.99 -12.71
N ARG A 95 -33.07 -17.23 -13.86
CA ARG A 95 -33.79 -17.47 -15.13
C ARG A 95 -34.40 -18.86 -15.25
N ARG A 96 -34.00 -19.81 -14.38
CA ARG A 96 -34.50 -21.19 -14.37
C ARG A 96 -35.64 -21.43 -13.38
N LYS A 97 -35.93 -20.46 -12.51
CA LYS A 97 -37.16 -20.40 -11.70
C LYS A 97 -38.20 -19.57 -12.43
#